data_AF-A0A353RD72-F1
#
_entry.id   AF-A0A353RD72-F1
#
_cell.length_a   1.000
_cell.length_b   1.000
_cell.length_c   1.000
_cell.angle_alpha   90.00
_cell.angle_beta   90.00
_cell.angle_gamma   90.00
#
_symmetry.space_group_name_H-M   'P 1'
#
loop_
_entity.id
_entity.type
_entity.pdbx_description
1 polymer ?
#
loop_
_entity_poly.entity_id
_entity_poly.type
_entity_poly.pdbx_seq_one_letter_code
_entity_poly.pdbx_strand_id
1 'polypeptide(L)' 'MKIIVVGGGQVGAYLASLLTERGHEVKIMEVKEP' A
#
# COMPACT_ATOMS: atom_id res chain seq x y z
N MET A 1 -0.92 -10.10 -8.68
CA MET A 1 0.01 -9.13 -9.32
C MET A 1 0.92 -8.55 -8.25
N LYS A 2 2.09 -8.02 -8.61
CA LYS A 2 2.97 -7.29 -7.69
C LYS A 2 2.71 -5.79 -7.81
N ILE A 3 2.38 -5.13 -6.70
CA ILE A 3 1.95 -3.73 -6.67
C ILE A 3 2.75 -2.97 -5.60
N ILE A 4 3.19 -1.76 -5.92
CA ILE A 4 3.82 -0.84 -4.98
C ILE A 4 2.88 0.35 -4.76
N VAL A 5 2.58 0.65 -3.50
CA VAL A 5 1.83 1.84 -3.07
C VAL A 5 2.81 2.82 -2.44
N VAL A 6 2.88 4.04 -2.97
CA VAL A 6 3.71 5.13 -2.42
C VAL A 6 2.80 6.07 -1.63
N GLY A 7 3.07 6.20 -0.32
CA GLY A 7 2.20 6.83 0.67
C GLY A 7 1.40 5.80 1.46
N GLY A 8 1.66 5.70 2.77
CA GLY A 8 1.04 4.80 3.75
C GLY A 8 0.04 5.48 4.70
N GLY A 9 -0.36 6.72 4.42
CA GLY A 9 -1.49 7.37 5.09
C GLY A 9 -2.82 6.61 4.91
N GLN A 10 -3.91 7.13 5.48
CA GLN A 10 -5.21 6.45 5.58
C GLN A 10 -5.70 5.84 4.25
N VAL A 11 -5.62 6.61 3.16
CA VAL A 11 -6.05 6.15 1.82
C VAL A 11 -5.13 5.06 1.28
N GLY A 12 -3.82 5.23 1.40
CA GLY A 12 -2.83 4.26 0.91
C GLY A 12 -2.93 2.92 1.64
N ALA A 13 -3.12 2.96 2.95
CA ALA A 13 -3.34 1.76 3.77
C ALA A 13 -4.65 1.04 3.40
N TYR A 14 -5.75 1.77 3.23
CA TYR A 14 -7.04 1.20 2.82
C TYR A 14 -6.99 0.59 1.41
N LEU A 15 -6.34 1.26 0.47
CA LEU A 15 -6.14 0.70 -0.88
C LEU A 15 -5.31 -0.59 -0.83
N ALA A 16 -4.23 -0.60 -0.05
CA ALA A 16 -3.37 -1.78 0.08
C ALA A 16 -4.11 -2.98 0.70
N SER A 17 -5.03 -2.76 1.66
CA SER A 17 -5.85 -3.84 2.22
C SER A 17 -6.78 -4.44 1.17
N LEU A 18 -7.50 -3.60 0.41
CA LEU A 18 -8.41 -4.06 -0.66
C LEU A 18 -7.70 -4.84 -1.78
N LEU A 19 -6.47 -4.45 -2.12
CA LEU A 19 -5.65 -5.13 -3.12
C LEU A 19 -5.11 -6.46 -2.58
N THR A 20 -4.72 -6.50 -1.31
CA THR A 20 -4.26 -7.72 -0.64
C THR A 20 -5.39 -8.74 -0.52
N GLU A 21 -6.60 -8.32 -0.14
CA GLU A 21 -7.80 -9.15 -0.08
C GLU A 21 -8.15 -9.79 -1.44
N ARG A 22 -7.78 -9.14 -2.55
CA ARG A 22 -7.96 -9.65 -3.92
C ARG A 22 -6.83 -10.59 -4.38
N GLY A 23 -5.91 -10.97 -3.50
CA GLY A 23 -4.81 -11.89 -3.80
C GLY A 23 -3.66 -11.22 -4.53
N HIS A 24 -3.43 -9.92 -4.34
CA HIS A 24 -2.25 -9.24 -4.85
C HIS A 24 -1.14 -9.16 -3.80
N GLU A 25 0.11 -9.20 -4.26
CA GLU A 25 1.29 -8.98 -3.43
C GLU A 25 1.56 -7.47 -3.43
N VAL A 26 1.36 -6.83 -2.27
CA VAL A 26 1.41 -5.37 -2.14
C VAL A 26 2.54 -4.96 -1.20
N LYS A 27 3.34 -3.97 -1.62
CA LYS A 27 4.35 -3.31 -0.78
C LYS A 27 4.03 -1.83 -0.63
N ILE A 28 3.99 -1.33 0.60
CA ILE A 28 3.79 0.10 0.90
C ILE A 28 5.16 0.74 1.15
N MET A 29 5.38 1.92 0.57
CA MET A 29 6.54 2.78 0.81
C MET A 29 6.05 4.14 1.31
N GLU A 30 6.41 4.50 2.53
CA GLU A 30 6.11 5.81 3.12
C GLU A 30 7.42 6.59 3.30
N VAL A 31 7.37 7.89 3.03
CA VAL A 31 8.50 8.78 3.34
C VAL A 31 8.29 9.29 4.75
N LYS A 32 9.28 9.06 5.62
CA LYS A 32 9.33 9.78 6.89
C LYS A 32 10.14 11.04 6.66
N GLU A 33 9.53 12.18 6.94
CA GLU A 33 10.30 13.42 7.12
C GLU A 33 11.19 13.29 8.37
N PRO A 34 12.36 13.96 8.40
CA PRO A 34 13.29 13.95 9.53
C PRO A 34 12.67 14.42 10.86
#